data_AF-A0AAD7YLE5-F1
#
_entry.id   AF-A0AAD7YLE5-F1
#
_cell.length_a   1.000
_cell.length_b   1.000
_cell.length_c   1.000
_cell.angle_alpha   90.00
_cell.angle_beta   90.00
_cell.angle_gamma   90.00
#
_symmetry.space_group_name_H-M   'P 1'
#
loop_
_entity.id
_entity.type
_entity.pdbx_description
1 polymer ?
#
loop_
_entity_poly.entity_id
_entity_poly.type
_entity_poly.pdbx_seq_one_letter_code
_entity_poly.pdbx_strand_id
1 'polypeptide(L)'
;MELPVLDKFCFIFDLRTGCIVMGIINSIVTFILSLLLINFACNIRDPTEAQMKRDDIDSGMSSVVYTIVVLLVVLLFVKFLLDLVFVYSVYKEKLGLMKKYCIFWIIFLVLFIIGFLKTLFHLDAGYVIAQIMFLAENLYYIVVIRSYLISVNEDGVL
;
A
#
# COMPACT_ATOMS: atom_id res chain seq x y z
N MET A 1 -26.37 2.24 -9.73
CA MET A 1 -25.30 2.54 -10.68
C MET A 1 -24.26 1.45 -10.53
N GLU A 2 -24.17 0.55 -11.51
CA GLU A 2 -23.15 -0.50 -11.54
C GLU A 2 -21.77 0.16 -11.69
N LEU A 3 -20.78 -0.26 -10.89
CA LEU A 3 -19.44 0.30 -10.97
C LEU A 3 -18.86 0.04 -12.38
N PRO A 4 -18.18 1.02 -13.01
CA PRO A 4 -17.64 0.87 -14.34
C PRO A 4 -16.67 -0.31 -14.41
N VAL A 5 -16.87 -1.18 -15.40
CA VAL A 5 -15.99 -2.31 -15.72
C VAL A 5 -15.00 -1.83 -16.77
N LEU A 6 -13.70 -2.04 -16.55
CA LEU A 6 -12.66 -1.73 -17.52
C LEU A 6 -12.42 -2.94 -18.43
N ASP A 7 -12.47 -2.74 -19.75
CA ASP A 7 -12.09 -3.76 -20.75
C ASP A 7 -10.58 -3.80 -21.02
N LYS A 8 -9.86 -2.69 -20.75
CA LYS A 8 -8.40 -2.58 -20.92
C LYS A 8 -7.74 -1.78 -19.82
N PHE A 9 -6.57 -2.22 -19.36
CA PHE A 9 -5.70 -1.44 -18.48
C PHE A 9 -5.03 -0.29 -19.25
N CYS A 10 -5.12 0.94 -18.72
CA CYS A 10 -4.65 2.16 -19.40
C CYS A 10 -5.07 2.23 -20.89
N PHE A 11 -6.27 1.76 -21.24
CA PHE A 11 -6.85 1.74 -22.59
C PHE A 11 -6.13 0.89 -23.65
N ILE A 12 -4.93 0.38 -23.37
CA ILE A 12 -4.03 -0.24 -24.36
C ILE A 12 -3.69 -1.69 -23.99
N PHE A 13 -3.56 -2.00 -22.70
CA PHE A 13 -3.06 -3.30 -22.24
C PHE A 13 -4.18 -4.22 -21.76
N ASP A 14 -3.97 -5.52 -21.91
CA ASP A 14 -4.85 -6.53 -21.33
C ASP A 14 -4.89 -6.41 -19.80
N LEU A 15 -6.07 -6.64 -19.20
CA LEU A 15 -6.25 -6.49 -17.76
C LEU A 15 -5.33 -7.40 -16.94
N ARG A 16 -5.03 -8.61 -17.43
CA ARG A 16 -4.09 -9.53 -16.78
C ARG A 16 -2.71 -8.90 -16.66
N THR A 17 -2.20 -8.36 -17.76
CA THR A 17 -0.90 -7.69 -17.83
C THR A 17 -0.90 -6.44 -16.95
N GLY A 18 -1.99 -5.66 -16.97
CA GLY A 18 -2.18 -4.51 -16.09
C GLY A 18 -2.11 -4.84 -14.60
N CYS A 19 -2.84 -5.88 -14.16
CA CYS A 19 -2.82 -6.36 -12.78
C CYS A 19 -1.41 -6.81 -12.35
N ILE A 20 -0.69 -7.53 -13.21
CA ILE A 20 0.68 -7.98 -12.93
C ILE A 20 1.64 -6.79 -12.83
N VAL A 21 1.61 -5.90 -13.81
CA VAL A 21 2.49 -4.72 -13.87
C VAL A 21 2.26 -3.82 -12.66
N MET A 22 1.01 -3.50 -12.35
CA MET A 22 0.68 -2.61 -11.24
C MET A 22 1.01 -3.25 -9.88
N GLY A 23 0.80 -4.57 -9.74
CA GLY A 23 1.23 -5.30 -8.55
C GLY A 23 2.75 -5.32 -8.37
N ILE A 24 3.51 -5.49 -9.45
CA ILE A 24 4.98 -5.43 -9.43
C ILE A 24 5.46 -4.01 -9.07
N ILE A 25 4.90 -2.97 -9.70
CA ILE A 25 5.26 -1.58 -9.41
C ILE A 25 4.99 -1.27 -7.93
N ASN A 26 3.80 -1.60 -7.42
CA ASN A 26 3.46 -1.36 -6.01
C ASN A 26 4.39 -2.13 -5.05
N SER A 27 4.77 -3.36 -5.41
CA SER A 27 5.74 -4.15 -4.66
C SER A 27 7.14 -3.48 -4.63
N ILE A 28 7.64 -3.02 -5.77
CA ILE A 28 8.93 -2.31 -5.89
C ILE A 28 8.90 -1.02 -5.08
N VAL A 29 7.86 -0.20 -5.23
CA VAL A 29 7.71 1.07 -4.50
C VAL A 29 7.66 0.81 -2.98
N THR A 30 6.89 -0.19 -2.55
CA THR A 30 6.79 -0.58 -1.13
C THR A 30 8.15 -1.06 -0.59
N PHE A 31 8.92 -1.80 -1.38
CA PHE A 31 10.25 -2.25 -1.01
C PHE A 31 11.26 -1.09 -0.92
N ILE A 32 11.25 -0.17 -1.87
CA ILE A 32 12.11 1.03 -1.81
C ILE A 32 11.76 1.87 -0.57
N LEU A 33 10.47 2.07 -0.30
CA LEU A 33 10.02 2.82 0.86
C LEU A 33 10.45 2.16 2.18
N SER A 34 10.40 0.83 2.26
CA SER A 34 10.87 0.11 3.46
C SER A 34 12.38 0.26 3.67
N LEU A 35 13.19 0.22 2.60
CA LEU A 35 14.63 0.48 2.68
C LEU A 35 14.94 1.90 3.14
N LEU A 36 14.19 2.90 2.68
CA LEU A 36 14.33 4.28 3.13
C LEU A 36 13.99 4.43 4.61
N LEU A 37 12.90 3.78 5.06
CA LEU A 37 12.50 3.78 6.47
C LEU A 37 13.48 3.04 7.37
N ILE A 38 14.11 1.95 6.90
CA ILE A 38 15.18 1.25 7.64
C ILE A 38 16.37 2.19 7.82
N ASN A 39 16.81 2.87 6.76
CA ASN A 39 17.90 3.85 6.87
C ASN A 39 17.54 4.97 7.85
N PHE A 40 16.29 5.46 7.81
CA PHE A 40 15.80 6.45 8.76
C PHE A 40 15.81 5.93 10.20
N ALA A 41 15.40 4.67 10.43
CA ALA A 41 15.42 4.03 11.73
C ALA A 41 16.86 3.89 12.28
N CYS A 42 17.81 3.49 11.43
CA CYS A 42 19.23 3.43 11.77
C CYS A 42 19.77 4.81 12.15
N ASN A 43 19.45 5.85 11.36
CA ASN A 43 19.87 7.22 11.64
C ASN A 43 19.29 7.80 12.92
N ILE A 44 18.10 7.37 13.37
CA ILE A 44 17.53 7.77 14.67
C ILE A 44 18.20 7.04 15.82
N ARG A 45 18.62 5.79 15.61
CA ARG A 45 19.23 4.95 16.64
C ARG A 45 20.54 5.54 17.15
N ASP A 46 21.42 5.99 16.25
CA ASP A 46 22.74 6.53 16.59
C ASP A 46 22.72 7.75 17.55
N PRO A 47 21.92 8.81 17.32
CA PRO A 47 21.80 9.93 18.24
C PRO A 47 21.02 9.56 19.51
N THR A 48 20.05 8.63 19.43
CA THR A 48 19.27 8.20 20.61
C THR A 48 20.14 7.41 21.60
N GLU A 49 21.01 6.51 21.12
CA GLU A 49 21.98 5.80 21.98
C GLU A 49 23.00 6.76 22.62
N ALA A 50 23.35 7.86 21.94
CA ALA A 50 24.23 8.90 22.47
C ALA A 50 23.53 9.83 23.48
N GLN A 51 22.25 10.15 23.29
CA GLN A 51 21.44 11.01 24.17
C GLN A 51 20.87 10.28 25.39
N MET A 52 20.58 8.97 25.30
CA MET A 52 20.15 8.15 26.45
C MET A 52 21.19 8.11 27.59
N LYS A 53 22.45 8.47 27.32
CA LYS A 53 23.49 8.63 28.35
C LYS A 53 23.48 10.00 29.05
N ARG A 54 22.65 10.96 28.63
CA ARG A 54 22.71 12.35 29.08
C ARG A 54 21.43 12.94 29.68
N ASP A 55 20.22 12.55 29.29
CA ASP A 55 18.98 13.10 29.89
C ASP A 55 17.76 12.16 29.78
N ASP A 56 16.99 12.04 30.87
CA ASP A 56 15.88 11.07 31.03
C ASP A 56 14.51 11.56 30.53
N ILE A 57 14.33 12.84 30.18
CA ILE A 57 13.02 13.41 29.84
C ILE A 57 12.79 13.50 28.32
N ASP A 58 13.81 13.81 27.51
CA ASP A 58 13.71 13.84 26.03
C ASP A 58 13.81 12.45 25.37
N SER A 59 14.27 11.44 26.12
CA SER A 59 14.45 10.07 25.63
C SER A 59 13.13 9.36 25.31
N GLY A 60 12.03 9.73 25.99
CA GLY A 60 10.72 9.11 25.84
C GLY A 60 10.07 9.38 24.48
N MET A 61 10.15 10.61 23.96
CA MET A 61 9.52 10.98 22.68
C MET A 61 10.28 10.40 21.48
N SER A 62 11.62 10.31 21.56
CA SER A 62 12.44 9.63 20.54
C SER A 62 12.18 8.12 20.51
N SER A 63 11.99 7.48 21.67
CA SER A 63 11.69 6.06 21.78
C SER A 63 10.36 5.66 21.14
N VAL A 64 9.31 6.49 21.30
CA VAL A 64 8.00 6.26 20.67
C VAL A 64 8.08 6.37 19.15
N VAL A 65 8.77 7.40 18.64
CA VAL A 65 8.95 7.61 17.20
C VAL A 65 9.74 6.44 16.58
N TYR A 66 10.83 6.02 17.21
CA TYR A 66 11.59 4.83 16.78
C TYR A 66 10.71 3.58 16.73
N THR A 67 9.93 3.33 17.79
CA THR A 67 9.00 2.19 17.84
C THR A 67 7.98 2.22 16.70
N ILE A 68 7.41 3.40 16.41
CA ILE A 68 6.45 3.59 15.31
C ILE A 68 7.13 3.32 13.95
N VAL A 69 8.34 3.81 13.74
CA VAL A 69 9.10 3.61 12.49
C VAL A 69 9.40 2.12 12.29
N VAL A 70 9.86 1.40 13.32
CA VAL A 70 10.12 -0.05 13.23
C VAL A 70 8.84 -0.81 12.93
N LEU A 71 7.72 -0.46 13.57
CA LEU A 71 6.42 -1.08 13.32
C LEU A 71 5.95 -0.84 11.87
N LEU A 72 6.15 0.38 11.34
CA LEU A 72 5.88 0.71 9.94
C LEU A 72 6.72 -0.12 8.96
N VAL A 73 8.01 -0.32 9.25
CA VAL A 73 8.89 -1.17 8.43
C VAL A 73 8.34 -2.61 8.36
N VAL A 74 7.94 -3.17 9.50
CA VAL A 74 7.37 -4.53 9.56
C VAL A 74 6.07 -4.60 8.74
N LEU A 75 5.17 -3.62 8.89
CA LEU A 75 3.93 -3.56 8.12
C LEU A 75 4.17 -3.45 6.61
N LEU A 76 5.14 -2.63 6.18
CA LEU A 76 5.50 -2.51 4.76
C LEU A 76 6.10 -3.81 4.22
N PHE A 77 6.85 -4.55 5.04
CA PHE A 77 7.38 -5.85 4.64
C PHE A 77 6.26 -6.90 4.47
N VAL A 78 5.29 -6.92 5.39
CA VAL A 78 4.08 -7.75 5.25
C VAL A 78 3.31 -7.37 3.98
N LYS A 79 3.13 -6.07 3.71
CA LYS A 79 2.50 -5.57 2.48
C LYS A 79 3.24 -6.07 1.24
N PHE A 80 4.58 -5.96 1.21
CA PHE A 80 5.40 -6.44 0.10
C PHE A 80 5.16 -7.93 -0.19
N LEU A 81 5.09 -8.78 0.84
CA LEU A 81 4.77 -10.20 0.67
C LEU A 81 3.36 -10.43 0.13
N LEU A 82 2.37 -9.67 0.62
CA LEU A 82 1.00 -9.75 0.12
C LEU A 82 0.90 -9.35 -1.36
N ASP A 83 1.64 -8.33 -1.78
CA ASP A 83 1.70 -7.88 -3.18
C ASP A 83 2.32 -8.96 -4.08
N LEU A 84 3.37 -9.65 -3.62
CA LEU A 84 3.93 -10.79 -4.36
C LEU A 84 2.96 -11.98 -4.45
N VAL A 85 2.26 -12.30 -3.36
CA VAL A 85 1.21 -13.34 -3.36
C VAL A 85 0.09 -12.95 -4.31
N PHE A 86 -0.28 -11.68 -4.39
CA PHE A 86 -1.26 -11.18 -5.33
C PHE A 86 -0.79 -11.36 -6.79
N VAL A 87 0.42 -10.92 -7.13
CA VAL A 87 0.99 -11.10 -8.47
C VAL A 87 1.04 -12.58 -8.85
N TYR A 88 1.47 -13.45 -7.93
CA TYR A 88 1.45 -14.90 -8.14
C TYR A 88 0.03 -15.45 -8.36
N SER A 89 -0.95 -14.93 -7.62
CA SER A 89 -2.36 -15.33 -7.75
C SER A 89 -2.94 -14.93 -9.10
N VAL A 90 -2.58 -13.74 -9.62
CA VAL A 90 -2.95 -13.30 -10.97
C VAL A 90 -2.28 -14.15 -12.03
N TYR A 91 -0.99 -14.48 -11.85
CA TYR A 91 -0.25 -15.33 -12.79
C TYR A 91 -0.84 -16.74 -12.88
N LYS A 92 -1.22 -17.34 -11.75
CA LYS A 92 -1.85 -18.67 -11.66
C LYS A 92 -3.38 -18.66 -11.78
N GLU A 93 -3.98 -17.50 -12.06
CA GLU A 93 -5.44 -17.33 -12.20
C GLU A 93 -6.24 -17.88 -11.00
N LYS A 94 -5.66 -17.79 -9.80
CA LYS A 94 -6.29 -18.23 -8.54
C LYS A 94 -7.30 -17.18 -8.06
N LEU A 95 -8.51 -17.20 -8.66
CA LEU A 95 -9.62 -16.28 -8.37
C LEU A 95 -9.92 -16.12 -6.87
N GLY A 96 -9.85 -17.20 -6.09
CA GLY A 96 -10.12 -17.15 -4.65
C GLY A 96 -9.13 -16.30 -3.84
N LEU A 97 -7.84 -16.31 -4.21
CA LEU A 97 -6.82 -15.48 -3.55
C LEU A 97 -6.93 -14.02 -4.00
N MET A 98 -7.21 -13.79 -5.28
CA MET A 98 -7.45 -12.45 -5.82
C MET A 98 -8.66 -11.76 -5.16
N LYS A 99 -9.78 -12.47 -4.97
CA LYS A 99 -10.96 -11.94 -4.27
C LYS A 99 -10.65 -11.56 -2.82
N LYS A 100 -9.94 -12.42 -2.09
CA LYS A 100 -9.53 -12.16 -0.69
C LYS A 100 -8.62 -10.93 -0.59
N TYR A 101 -7.64 -10.82 -1.49
CA TYR A 101 -6.75 -9.65 -1.53
C TYR A 101 -7.53 -8.37 -1.85
N CYS A 102 -8.45 -8.39 -2.82
CA CYS A 102 -9.28 -7.24 -3.17
C CYS A 102 -10.15 -6.76 -1.99
N ILE A 103 -10.79 -7.67 -1.26
CA ILE A 103 -11.59 -7.34 -0.06
C ILE A 103 -10.70 -6.74 1.03
N PHE A 104 -9.54 -7.36 1.30
CA PHE A 104 -8.57 -6.84 2.27
C PHE A 104 -8.13 -5.41 1.91
N TRP A 105 -7.84 -5.17 0.63
CA TRP A 105 -7.39 -3.85 0.15
C TRP A 105 -8.47 -2.78 0.25
N ILE A 106 -9.73 -3.12 -0.04
CA ILE A 106 -10.88 -2.21 0.15
C ILE A 106 -11.01 -1.79 1.62
N ILE A 107 -10.92 -2.74 2.55
CA ILE A 107 -11.01 -2.45 4.00
C ILE A 107 -9.87 -1.52 4.41
N PHE A 108 -8.64 -1.81 3.96
CA PHE A 108 -7.48 -0.99 4.26
C PHE A 108 -7.63 0.44 3.71
N LEU A 109 -8.14 0.59 2.49
CA LEU A 109 -8.39 1.89 1.87
C LEU A 109 -9.45 2.71 2.64
N VAL A 110 -10.53 2.09 3.13
CA VAL A 110 -11.54 2.77 3.95
C VAL A 110 -10.94 3.27 5.27
N LEU A 111 -10.15 2.44 5.95
CA LEU A 111 -9.45 2.84 7.18
C LEU A 111 -8.47 4.00 6.91
N PHE A 112 -7.77 3.96 5.78
CA PHE A 112 -6.87 5.02 5.36
C PHE A 112 -7.60 6.34 5.12
N ILE A 113 -8.76 6.33 4.45
CA ILE A 113 -9.58 7.53 4.23
C ILE A 113 -10.02 8.14 5.56
N ILE A 114 -10.45 7.32 6.53
CA ILE A 114 -10.86 7.82 7.85
C ILE A 114 -9.68 8.49 8.57
N GLY A 115 -8.50 7.86 8.55
CA GLY A 115 -7.27 8.42 9.12
C GLY A 115 -6.85 9.73 8.43
N PHE A 116 -6.98 9.79 7.11
CA PHE A 116 -6.71 10.98 6.31
C PHE A 116 -7.67 12.12 6.65
N LEU A 117 -8.98 11.87 6.73
CA LEU A 117 -9.98 12.88 7.10
C LEU A 117 -9.70 13.50 8.48
N LYS A 118 -9.22 12.68 9.44
CA LYS A 118 -8.83 13.17 10.76
C LYS A 118 -7.62 14.10 10.73
N THR A 119 -6.69 13.87 9.80
CA THR A 119 -5.44 14.64 9.70
C THR A 119 -5.50 15.76 8.67
N LEU A 120 -6.53 15.82 7.83
CA LEU A 120 -6.68 16.75 6.70
C LEU A 120 -6.50 18.23 7.10
N PHE A 121 -6.98 18.63 8.27
CA PHE A 121 -6.89 20.02 8.75
C PHE A 121 -5.55 20.38 9.39
N HIS A 122 -4.66 19.40 9.59
CA HIS A 122 -3.35 19.60 10.22
C HIS A 122 -2.17 19.47 9.25
N LEU A 123 -2.46 19.20 7.97
CA LEU A 123 -1.46 18.88 6.96
C LEU A 123 -1.27 20.05 5.99
N ASP A 124 -0.03 20.23 5.53
CA ASP A 124 0.31 21.21 4.51
C ASP A 124 -0.34 20.84 3.16
N ALA A 125 -0.65 21.85 2.35
CA ALA A 125 -1.37 21.67 1.09
C ALA A 125 -0.65 20.71 0.12
N GLY A 126 0.68 20.76 0.08
CA GLY A 126 1.49 19.83 -0.72
C GLY A 126 1.31 18.37 -0.28
N TYR A 127 1.23 18.13 1.02
CA TYR A 127 1.00 16.79 1.57
C TYR A 127 -0.42 16.31 1.27
N VAL A 128 -1.42 17.18 1.39
CA VAL A 128 -2.82 16.87 1.05
C VAL A 128 -2.94 16.43 -0.42
N ILE A 129 -2.29 17.14 -1.35
CA ILE A 129 -2.30 16.77 -2.79
C ILE A 129 -1.66 15.40 -3.02
N ALA A 130 -0.51 15.13 -2.41
CA ALA A 130 0.16 13.84 -2.51
C ALA A 130 -0.73 12.69 -1.99
N GLN A 131 -1.45 12.92 -0.88
CA GLN A 131 -2.38 11.96 -0.32
C GLN A 131 -3.59 11.69 -1.22
N ILE A 132 -4.14 12.73 -1.85
CA ILE A 132 -5.24 12.58 -2.82
C ILE A 132 -4.78 11.78 -4.05
N MET A 133 -3.58 12.05 -4.55
CA MET A 133 -3.00 11.31 -5.67
C MET A 133 -2.80 9.83 -5.32
N PHE A 134 -2.25 9.55 -4.13
CA PHE A 134 -2.12 8.19 -3.62
C PHE A 134 -3.47 7.48 -3.49
N LEU A 135 -4.51 8.18 -3.01
CA LEU A 135 -5.86 7.61 -2.91
C LEU A 135 -6.43 7.28 -4.29
N ALA A 136 -6.26 8.19 -5.26
CA ALA A 136 -6.73 7.99 -6.63
C ALA A 136 -6.06 6.78 -7.29
N GLU A 137 -4.74 6.61 -7.12
CA GLU A 137 -4.01 5.47 -7.64
C GLU A 137 -4.49 4.14 -7.02
N ASN A 138 -4.70 4.11 -5.70
CA ASN A 138 -5.18 2.90 -5.01
C ASN A 138 -6.63 2.56 -5.38
N LEU A 139 -7.50 3.56 -5.56
CA LEU A 139 -8.86 3.35 -6.06
C LEU A 139 -8.84 2.79 -7.49
N TYR A 140 -8.02 3.36 -8.36
CA TYR A 140 -7.84 2.86 -9.71
C TYR A 140 -7.36 1.40 -9.73
N TYR A 141 -6.39 1.08 -8.88
CA TYR A 141 -5.89 -0.29 -8.75
C TYR A 141 -6.99 -1.28 -8.34
N ILE A 142 -7.83 -0.94 -7.36
CA ILE A 142 -8.96 -1.78 -6.95
C ILE A 142 -9.94 -2.00 -8.12
N VAL A 143 -10.25 -0.94 -8.88
CA VAL A 143 -11.15 -1.03 -10.04
C VAL A 143 -10.57 -1.96 -11.11
N VAL A 144 -9.26 -1.89 -11.37
CA VAL A 144 -8.58 -2.78 -12.32
C VAL A 144 -8.66 -4.24 -11.86
N ILE A 145 -8.37 -4.53 -10.58
CA ILE A 145 -8.47 -5.90 -10.03
C ILE A 145 -9.90 -6.42 -10.11
N ARG A 146 -10.89 -5.59 -9.74
CA ARG A 146 -12.31 -5.95 -9.81
C ARG A 146 -12.74 -6.24 -11.24
N SER A 147 -12.33 -5.40 -12.19
CA SER A 147 -12.66 -5.59 -13.60
C SER A 147 -12.04 -6.89 -14.13
N TYR A 148 -10.81 -7.22 -13.72
CA TYR A 148 -10.16 -8.47 -14.10
C TYR A 148 -10.85 -9.69 -13.46
N LEU A 149 -11.31 -9.57 -12.21
CA LEU A 149 -12.10 -10.60 -11.55
C LEU A 149 -13.43 -10.87 -12.25
N ILE A 150 -14.05 -9.85 -12.82
CA ILE A 150 -15.30 -9.98 -13.59
C ILE A 150 -15.00 -10.58 -14.96
N SER A 151 -14.00 -10.09 -15.70
CA SER A 151 -13.65 -10.60 -17.03
C SER A 151 -13.30 -12.09 -16.99
N VAL A 152 -12.51 -12.54 -16.01
CA VAL A 152 -12.18 -13.97 -15.85
C VAL A 152 -13.40 -14.80 -15.41
N ASN A 153 -14.40 -14.19 -14.77
CA ASN A 153 -15.64 -14.85 -14.39
C ASN A 153 -16.69 -14.87 -15.52
N GLU A 154 -16.57 -13.97 -16.51
CA GLU A 154 -17.42 -13.94 -17.71
C GLU A 154 -16.84 -14.79 -18.85
N ASP A 155 -15.52 -14.79 -19.02
CA ASP A 155 -14.80 -15.67 -19.97
C ASP A 155 -14.67 -17.12 -19.44
N GLY A 156 -14.79 -17.28 -18.12
CA GLY A 156 -14.78 -18.57 -17.42
C GLY A 156 -16.20 -19.10 -17.21
N VAL A 157 -16.68 -19.86 -18.18
CA VAL A 157 -17.80 -20.79 -18.01
C VAL A 157 -17.59 -21.62 -16.73
N LEU A 158 -18.39 -21.33 -15.71
CA LEU A 158 -18.82 -22.25 -14.68
C LEU A 158 -20.34 -22.28 -14.69
#